data_AF-A0A0K1E7Z4-F1
#
_entry.id   AF-A0A0K1E7Z4-F1
#
_cell.length_a   1.000
_cell.length_b   1.000
_cell.length_c   1.000
_cell.angle_alpha   90.00
_cell.angle_beta   90.00
_cell.angle_gamma   90.00
#
_symmetry.space_group_name_H-M   'P 1'
#
loop_
_entity.id
_entity.type
_entity.pdbx_description
1 polymer ?
#
loop_
_entity_poly.entity_id
_entity_poly.type
_entity_poly.pdbx_seq_one_letter_code
_entity_poly.pdbx_strand_id
1 'polypeptide(L)'
;MTAKQTAKKAPKPRLPDAQFAHLSDQERRALKELAEVERAIAILEGRSDSSGEDLAFARKEAERLREAVTSALDRVDLNLREARRARLHRALGATLLLGAIGAGAFLVLPRARSYMSERASVMEAIDKASTPFLREGFEVTESRSSRGSFTLSAERGRCYIVVAAAETGAVRVKVERGPISTEGLSVGVCGCGMEPLQVSAAGGESVELRVLSAPASTSGGADLLHILPTPPEAHIAETADRRCAEEAIDSFIAAHPSAGAGEARETRLEALGLRRVASAPSSTPLVVLPALKEACFLVQSDDPADTLSLRLPGGERPIQKARAAIASCGRTLEGVSVWREGRGELTAFSAPARRAGGLLGMRELATLAGRQAELWVPPSDQAFDASATLIASGLGPLGPDEPATTSGKDGALAGGAHAMFLAASTDARSLLDVPEKAPDMLCHPPVHLGVAHGLCLETRPGALGLPSSFPPGAVRARRPLWLPIARGNRAQQERVLEVLAFARRMSVAGFELTTLTGFVEIPGGVEVTGRSGEKEVVALVLSQSPPYVYPLTDGPAWTLAGEPQIVQLPAGKSVKLKATPAPVGPRSSRETILWRR
;
A
#
# COMPACT_ATOMS: atom_id res chain seq x y z
N MET A 1 25.07 44.78 -2.90
CA MET A 1 23.69 45.33 -2.95
C MET A 1 22.73 44.26 -2.44
N THR A 2 22.38 44.35 -1.16
CA THR A 2 21.58 43.39 -0.41
C THR A 2 20.16 43.94 -0.23
N ALA A 3 19.17 43.30 -0.86
CA ALA A 3 17.76 43.69 -0.73
C ALA A 3 17.12 42.93 0.44
N LYS A 4 16.79 43.66 1.51
CA LYS A 4 15.97 43.22 2.63
C LYS A 4 14.51 43.08 2.18
N GLN A 5 13.96 41.86 2.20
CA GLN A 5 12.51 41.64 2.15
C GLN A 5 11.92 41.82 3.55
N THR A 6 11.10 42.85 3.73
CA THR A 6 10.25 43.08 4.89
C THR A 6 8.99 42.22 4.79
N ALA A 7 8.83 41.27 5.73
CA ALA A 7 7.62 40.46 5.86
C ALA A 7 6.42 41.34 6.32
N LYS A 8 5.41 41.46 5.47
CA LYS A 8 4.12 42.09 5.77
C LYS A 8 3.36 41.18 6.76
N LYS A 9 3.09 41.70 7.96
CA LYS A 9 2.28 41.05 9.00
C LYS A 9 0.84 40.88 8.48
N ALA A 10 0.35 39.65 8.42
CA ALA A 10 -1.01 39.35 7.98
C ALA A 10 -2.05 40.01 8.93
N PRO A 11 -3.18 40.52 8.40
CA PRO A 11 -4.24 41.08 9.22
C PRO A 11 -4.87 39.97 10.09
N LYS A 12 -5.06 40.26 11.38
CA LYS A 12 -5.78 39.37 12.30
C LYS A 12 -7.18 39.09 11.73
N PRO A 13 -7.64 37.82 11.69
CA PRO A 13 -9.00 37.52 11.29
C PRO A 13 -9.95 38.16 12.31
N ARG A 14 -10.76 39.12 11.86
CA ARG A 14 -11.94 39.58 12.60
C ARG A 14 -13.11 38.72 12.12
N LEU A 15 -13.62 37.85 12.98
CA LEU A 15 -14.91 37.20 12.78
C LEU A 15 -16.03 38.25 12.77
N PRO A 16 -17.12 38.00 12.05
CA PRO A 16 -18.16 39.01 11.80
C PRO A 16 -18.94 39.30 13.08
N ASP A 17 -19.03 40.59 13.44
CA ASP A 17 -19.83 41.12 14.56
C ASP A 17 -21.32 40.69 14.52
N ALA A 18 -21.77 40.10 13.41
CA ALA A 18 -23.12 39.63 13.17
C ALA A 18 -23.57 38.48 14.09
N GLN A 19 -22.69 37.54 14.48
CA GLN A 19 -23.09 36.38 15.30
C GLN A 19 -23.37 36.73 16.77
N PHE A 20 -22.86 37.86 17.26
CA PHE A 20 -22.97 38.28 18.66
C PHE A 20 -23.89 39.49 18.85
N ALA A 21 -24.63 39.88 17.81
CA ALA A 21 -25.48 41.08 17.83
C ALA A 21 -26.55 41.06 18.93
N HIS A 22 -26.97 39.87 19.37
CA HIS A 22 -28.00 39.66 20.39
C HIS A 22 -27.49 39.74 21.85
N LEU A 23 -26.16 39.83 22.06
CA LEU A 23 -25.56 39.92 23.40
C LEU A 23 -25.37 41.38 23.81
N SER A 24 -25.62 41.67 25.09
CA SER A 24 -25.34 42.98 25.68
C SER A 24 -23.82 43.28 25.69
N ASP A 25 -23.44 44.55 25.71
CA ASP A 25 -22.02 44.95 25.71
C ASP A 25 -21.25 44.39 26.92
N GLN A 26 -21.94 44.23 28.06
CA GLN A 26 -21.37 43.62 29.25
C GLN A 26 -21.09 42.12 29.06
N GLU A 27 -22.01 41.38 28.42
CA GLU A 27 -21.82 39.95 28.12
C GLU A 27 -20.71 39.71 27.10
N ARG A 28 -20.54 40.61 26.13
CA ARG A 28 -19.45 40.55 25.13
C ARG A 28 -18.09 40.78 25.76
N ARG A 29 -17.98 41.70 26.73
CA ARG A 29 -16.73 41.92 27.48
C ARG A 29 -16.39 40.70 28.34
N ALA A 30 -17.36 40.14 29.05
CA ALA A 30 -17.17 38.93 29.85
C ALA A 30 -16.76 37.71 28.99
N LEU A 31 -17.31 37.56 27.77
CA LEU A 31 -16.91 36.51 26.84
C LEU A 31 -15.48 36.67 26.33
N LYS A 32 -15.05 37.91 26.06
CA LYS A 32 -13.66 38.19 25.65
C LYS A 32 -12.66 37.89 26.76
N GLU A 33 -12.97 38.27 28.00
CA GLU A 33 -12.11 37.96 29.14
C GLU A 33 -12.02 36.44 29.38
N LEU A 34 -13.14 35.71 29.27
CA LEU A 34 -13.16 34.25 29.41
C LEU A 34 -12.35 33.55 28.31
N ALA A 35 -12.48 34.02 27.07
CA ALA A 35 -11.73 33.49 25.93
C ALA A 35 -10.22 33.76 26.05
N GLU A 36 -9.80 34.90 26.59
CA GLU A 36 -8.39 35.19 26.85
C GLU A 36 -7.80 34.27 27.94
N VAL A 37 -8.58 33.96 28.98
CA VAL A 37 -8.16 33.01 30.03
C VAL A 37 -8.04 31.59 29.47
N GLU A 38 -9.01 31.11 28.70
CA GLU A 38 -8.98 29.77 28.09
C GLU A 38 -7.86 29.64 27.05
N ARG A 39 -7.58 30.72 26.30
CA ARG A 39 -6.41 30.78 25.40
C ARG A 39 -5.09 30.68 26.18
N ALA A 40 -4.98 31.34 27.33
CA ALA A 40 -3.81 31.24 28.19
C ALA A 40 -3.63 29.82 28.79
N ILE A 41 -4.72 29.16 29.18
CA ILE A 41 -4.70 27.77 29.66
C ILE A 41 -4.30 26.81 28.52
N ALA A 42 -4.86 26.97 27.32
CA ALA A 42 -4.51 26.14 26.17
C ALA A 42 -3.02 26.23 25.81
N ILE A 43 -2.43 27.44 25.89
CA ILE A 43 -0.98 27.65 25.67
C ILE A 43 -0.15 26.95 26.75
N LEU A 44 -0.58 27.00 28.02
CA LEU A 44 0.11 26.32 29.13
C LEU A 44 0.03 24.79 29.03
N GLU A 45 -1.03 24.26 28.42
CA GLU A 45 -1.23 22.82 28.19
C GLU A 45 -0.66 22.30 26.85
N GLY A 46 0.03 23.16 26.08
CA GLY A 46 0.64 22.78 24.80
C GLY A 46 -0.35 22.52 23.66
N ARG A 47 -1.58 23.04 23.77
CA ARG A 47 -2.65 22.93 22.74
C ARG A 47 -2.67 24.17 21.85
N SER A 48 -3.20 24.05 20.63
CA SER A 48 -3.24 25.15 19.66
C SER A 48 -4.21 26.27 20.07
N ASP A 49 -3.77 27.52 19.91
CA ASP A 49 -4.46 28.78 20.25
C ASP A 49 -5.89 28.90 19.66
N SER A 50 -6.12 28.33 18.47
CA SER A 50 -7.37 28.52 17.71
C SER A 50 -8.64 27.91 18.34
N SER A 51 -8.53 27.07 19.38
CA SER A 51 -9.68 26.39 20.00
C SER A 51 -10.19 27.02 21.31
N GLY A 52 -9.54 28.07 21.81
CA GLY A 52 -9.91 28.70 23.09
C GLY A 52 -11.26 29.42 23.08
N GLU A 53 -11.62 30.06 21.97
CA GLU A 53 -12.89 30.82 21.84
C GLU A 53 -14.10 29.88 21.71
N ASP A 54 -13.97 28.74 21.02
CA ASP A 54 -15.03 27.74 20.86
C ASP A 54 -15.34 27.01 22.18
N LEU A 55 -14.31 26.72 22.99
CA LEU A 55 -14.48 26.12 24.31
C LEU A 55 -15.13 27.08 25.32
N ALA A 56 -14.76 28.36 25.29
CA ALA A 56 -15.39 29.39 26.12
C ALA A 56 -16.88 29.56 25.78
N PHE A 57 -17.23 29.48 24.48
CA PHE A 57 -18.63 29.51 24.03
C PHE A 57 -19.40 28.28 24.51
N ALA A 58 -18.87 27.07 24.29
CA ALA A 58 -19.49 25.82 24.71
C ALA A 58 -19.73 25.77 26.24
N ARG A 59 -18.80 26.33 27.03
CA ARG A 59 -18.92 26.38 28.50
C ARG A 59 -20.03 27.34 28.96
N LYS A 60 -20.14 28.51 28.32
CA LYS A 60 -21.20 29.49 28.62
C LYS A 60 -22.58 29.01 28.17
N GLU A 61 -22.65 28.26 27.08
CA GLU A 61 -23.90 27.63 26.63
C GLU A 61 -24.34 26.49 27.55
N ALA A 62 -23.38 25.70 28.07
CA ALA A 62 -23.65 24.70 29.10
C ALA A 62 -24.12 25.31 30.43
N GLU A 63 -23.62 26.49 30.82
CA GLU A 63 -24.10 27.22 32.00
C GLU A 63 -25.51 27.76 31.79
N ARG A 64 -25.83 28.34 30.62
CA ARG A 64 -27.21 28.76 30.28
C ARG A 64 -28.18 27.59 30.29
N LEU A 65 -27.78 26.42 29.79
CA LEU A 65 -28.60 25.21 29.85
C LEU A 65 -28.81 24.73 31.29
N ARG A 66 -27.79 24.83 32.15
CA ARG A 66 -27.93 24.50 33.58
C ARG A 66 -28.88 25.45 34.30
N GLU A 67 -28.79 26.76 34.06
CA GLU A 67 -29.72 27.74 34.64
C GLU A 67 -31.16 27.57 34.12
N ALA A 68 -31.33 27.22 32.85
CA ALA A 68 -32.64 26.92 32.30
C ALA A 68 -33.25 25.66 32.96
N VAL A 69 -32.45 24.61 33.16
CA VAL A 69 -32.88 23.37 33.81
C VAL A 69 -33.20 23.59 35.30
N THR A 70 -32.40 24.36 36.04
CA THR A 70 -32.69 24.67 37.45
C THR A 70 -33.95 25.53 37.57
N SER A 71 -34.16 26.51 36.69
CA SER A 71 -35.40 27.30 36.67
C SER A 71 -36.64 26.46 36.33
N ALA A 72 -36.50 25.44 35.48
CA ALA A 72 -37.56 24.50 35.15
C ALA A 72 -37.88 23.58 36.34
N LEU A 73 -36.85 23.11 37.05
CA LEU A 73 -37.00 22.30 38.26
C LEU A 73 -37.65 23.10 39.40
N ASP A 74 -37.28 24.37 39.59
CA ASP A 74 -37.91 25.24 40.60
C ASP A 74 -39.39 25.52 40.30
N ARG A 75 -39.76 25.65 39.02
CA ARG A 75 -41.18 25.76 38.60
C ARG A 75 -41.95 24.48 38.88
N VAL A 76 -41.33 23.31 38.69
CA VAL A 76 -41.95 22.02 39.04
C VAL A 76 -42.11 21.88 40.55
N ASP A 77 -41.14 22.30 41.34
CA ASP A 77 -41.20 22.21 42.80
C ASP A 77 -42.21 23.20 43.42
N LEU A 78 -42.36 24.39 42.83
CA LEU A 78 -43.44 25.34 43.16
C LEU A 78 -44.83 24.76 42.82
N ASN A 79 -45.01 24.18 41.63
CA ASN A 79 -46.27 23.53 41.25
C ASN A 79 -46.60 22.31 42.14
N LEU A 80 -45.60 21.57 42.59
CA LEU A 80 -45.77 20.46 43.53
C LEU A 80 -46.14 20.95 44.95
N ARG A 81 -45.62 22.10 45.38
CA ARG A 81 -45.97 22.72 46.67
C ARG A 81 -47.38 23.31 46.66
N GLU A 82 -47.82 23.90 45.55
CA GLU A 82 -49.20 24.37 45.37
C GLU A 82 -50.19 23.18 45.27
N ALA A 83 -49.82 22.11 44.57
CA ALA A 83 -50.59 20.87 44.51
C ALA A 83 -50.68 20.15 45.88
N ARG A 84 -49.67 20.30 46.76
CA ARG A 84 -49.72 19.79 48.15
C ARG A 84 -50.61 20.64 49.06
N ARG A 85 -50.63 21.96 48.91
CA ARG A 85 -51.55 22.83 49.71
C ARG A 85 -53.02 22.66 49.32
N ALA A 86 -53.32 22.34 48.06
CA ALA A 86 -54.69 22.05 47.62
C ALA A 86 -55.24 20.68 48.10
N ARG A 87 -54.37 19.76 48.56
CA ARG A 87 -54.77 18.40 48.99
C ARG A 87 -55.13 18.27 50.47
N LEU A 88 -54.89 19.30 51.30
CA LEU A 88 -55.19 19.24 52.75
C LEU A 88 -56.66 19.58 53.11
N HIS A 89 -57.48 20.06 52.17
CA HIS A 89 -58.91 20.35 52.41
C HIS A 89 -59.91 19.46 51.65
N ARG A 90 -59.46 18.41 50.95
CA ARG A 90 -60.36 17.44 50.27
C ARG A 90 -60.13 16.00 50.74
N ALA A 91 -59.90 15.82 52.03
CA ALA A 91 -59.59 14.51 52.63
C ALA A 91 -60.81 13.74 53.18
N LEU A 92 -62.06 14.15 52.89
CA LEU A 92 -63.25 13.48 53.45
C LEU A 92 -64.29 12.97 52.42
N GLY A 93 -64.02 13.06 51.11
CA GLY A 93 -65.01 12.68 50.07
C GLY A 93 -64.57 11.67 49.01
N ALA A 94 -63.32 11.19 49.02
CA ALA A 94 -62.73 10.48 47.88
C ALA A 94 -62.34 9.02 48.15
N THR A 95 -62.90 8.36 49.16
CA THR A 95 -62.60 6.94 49.46
C THR A 95 -63.31 5.95 48.54
N LEU A 96 -64.36 6.34 47.81
CA LEU A 96 -65.10 5.44 46.91
C LEU A 96 -64.65 5.48 45.44
N LEU A 97 -63.98 6.55 44.98
CA LEU A 97 -63.50 6.65 43.59
C LEU A 97 -62.04 6.16 43.39
N LEU A 98 -61.23 6.13 44.46
CA LEU A 98 -59.85 5.63 44.44
C LEU A 98 -59.77 4.10 44.40
N GLY A 99 -60.79 3.37 44.84
CA GLY A 99 -60.86 1.91 44.72
C GLY A 99 -60.98 1.43 43.27
N ALA A 100 -61.73 2.16 42.44
CA ALA A 100 -61.90 1.82 41.02
C ALA A 100 -60.69 2.19 40.15
N ILE A 101 -60.01 3.31 40.43
CA ILE A 101 -58.81 3.74 39.70
C ILE A 101 -57.56 2.97 40.18
N GLY A 102 -57.48 2.64 41.48
CA GLY A 102 -56.41 1.82 42.05
C GLY A 102 -56.40 0.39 41.51
N ALA A 103 -57.57 -0.24 41.32
CA ALA A 103 -57.68 -1.58 40.73
C ALA A 103 -57.30 -1.59 39.23
N GLY A 104 -57.64 -0.53 38.47
CA GLY A 104 -57.21 -0.38 37.08
C GLY A 104 -55.69 -0.17 36.95
N ALA A 105 -55.09 0.65 37.82
CA ALA A 105 -53.65 0.85 37.85
C ALA A 105 -52.87 -0.41 38.25
N PHE A 106 -53.37 -1.20 39.22
CA PHE A 106 -52.71 -2.43 39.68
C PHE A 106 -52.71 -3.57 38.63
N LEU A 107 -53.66 -3.56 37.69
CA LEU A 107 -53.69 -4.52 36.57
C LEU A 107 -52.89 -4.06 35.33
N VAL A 108 -52.71 -2.74 35.14
CA VAL A 108 -51.98 -2.17 33.99
C VAL A 108 -50.48 -1.98 34.27
N LEU A 109 -50.09 -1.63 35.50
CA LEU A 109 -48.69 -1.47 35.92
C LEU A 109 -47.81 -2.71 35.73
N PRO A 110 -48.23 -3.95 36.05
CA PRO A 110 -47.41 -5.13 35.81
C PRO A 110 -47.26 -5.45 34.32
N ARG A 111 -48.30 -5.24 33.50
CA ARG A 111 -48.21 -5.35 32.04
C ARG A 111 -47.28 -4.30 31.44
N ALA A 112 -47.38 -3.04 31.87
CA ALA A 112 -46.48 -2.00 31.40
C ALA A 112 -45.01 -2.26 31.79
N ARG A 113 -44.76 -2.86 32.97
CA ARG A 113 -43.40 -3.24 33.40
C ARG A 113 -42.84 -4.41 32.59
N SER A 114 -43.64 -5.44 32.28
CA SER A 114 -43.18 -6.55 31.44
C SER A 114 -42.86 -6.07 30.02
N TYR A 115 -43.73 -5.26 29.40
CA TYR A 115 -43.46 -4.68 28.08
C TYR A 115 -42.21 -3.78 28.05
N MET A 116 -41.95 -3.01 29.12
CA MET A 116 -40.75 -2.16 29.20
C MET A 116 -39.48 -2.98 29.44
N SER A 117 -39.53 -4.07 30.21
CA SER A 117 -38.38 -4.96 30.40
C SER A 117 -38.07 -5.79 29.16
N GLU A 118 -39.10 -6.29 28.47
CA GLU A 118 -38.97 -7.02 27.20
C GLU A 118 -38.38 -6.13 26.11
N ARG A 119 -38.86 -4.87 26.00
CA ARG A 119 -38.28 -3.91 25.05
C ARG A 119 -36.84 -3.56 25.43
N ALA A 120 -36.52 -3.42 26.72
CA ALA A 120 -35.17 -3.12 27.16
C ALA A 120 -34.18 -4.26 26.83
N SER A 121 -34.57 -5.53 27.02
CA SER A 121 -33.72 -6.68 26.70
C SER A 121 -33.49 -6.84 25.19
N VAL A 122 -34.51 -6.61 24.37
CA VAL A 122 -34.36 -6.60 22.89
C VAL A 122 -33.46 -5.46 22.43
N MET A 123 -33.62 -4.26 23.01
CA MET A 123 -32.78 -3.11 22.70
C MET A 123 -31.31 -3.34 23.10
N GLU A 124 -31.07 -3.94 24.27
CA GLU A 124 -29.72 -4.33 24.69
C GLU A 124 -29.12 -5.37 23.74
N ALA A 125 -29.91 -6.35 23.30
CA ALA A 125 -29.45 -7.37 22.36
C ALA A 125 -29.09 -6.79 20.99
N ILE A 126 -29.90 -5.89 20.43
CA ILE A 126 -29.59 -5.24 19.14
C ILE A 126 -28.42 -4.25 19.28
N ASP A 127 -28.28 -3.56 20.42
CA ASP A 127 -27.13 -2.71 20.70
C ASP A 127 -25.86 -3.54 20.73
N LYS A 128 -25.88 -4.69 21.41
CA LYS A 128 -24.77 -5.65 21.44
C LYS A 128 -24.43 -6.18 20.05
N ALA A 129 -25.43 -6.51 19.23
CA ALA A 129 -25.24 -7.00 17.86
C ALA A 129 -24.71 -5.94 16.89
N SER A 130 -25.10 -4.67 17.08
CA SER A 130 -24.68 -3.55 16.22
C SER A 130 -23.36 -2.90 16.65
N THR A 131 -22.99 -2.99 17.93
CA THR A 131 -21.78 -2.38 18.50
C THR A 131 -20.50 -2.66 17.69
N PRO A 132 -20.23 -3.88 17.19
CA PRO A 132 -19.01 -4.13 16.42
C PRO A 132 -18.93 -3.27 15.14
N PHE A 133 -20.02 -3.20 14.39
CA PHE A 133 -20.10 -2.41 13.15
C PHE A 133 -20.08 -0.90 13.42
N LEU A 134 -20.68 -0.45 14.52
CA LEU A 134 -20.60 0.97 14.93
C LEU A 134 -19.15 1.39 15.20
N ARG A 135 -18.31 0.50 15.75
CA ARG A 135 -16.87 0.77 15.95
C ARG A 135 -16.08 0.82 14.65
N GLU A 136 -16.60 0.21 13.59
CA GLU A 136 -16.01 0.22 12.24
C GLU A 136 -16.47 1.43 11.39
N GLY A 137 -17.18 2.38 12.02
CA GLY A 137 -17.60 3.62 11.37
C GLY A 137 -18.94 3.54 10.65
N PHE A 138 -19.72 2.48 10.88
CA PHE A 138 -21.12 2.46 10.46
C PHE A 138 -21.99 3.28 11.42
N GLU A 139 -23.01 3.93 10.87
CA GLU A 139 -23.95 4.77 11.61
C GLU A 139 -25.36 4.19 11.51
N VAL A 140 -26.14 4.28 12.59
CA VAL A 140 -27.53 3.83 12.59
C VAL A 140 -28.35 4.73 11.66
N THR A 141 -28.89 4.14 10.60
CA THR A 141 -29.73 4.84 9.63
C THR A 141 -31.21 4.60 9.90
N GLU A 142 -31.57 3.37 10.28
CA GLU A 142 -32.95 2.99 10.59
C GLU A 142 -32.98 1.95 11.71
N SER A 143 -33.99 2.02 12.58
CA SER A 143 -34.29 1.01 13.60
C SER A 143 -35.80 0.81 13.65
N ARG A 144 -36.26 -0.44 13.62
CA ARG A 144 -37.68 -0.76 13.52
C ARG A 144 -38.05 -1.99 14.34
N SER A 145 -39.03 -1.82 15.21
CA SER A 145 -39.68 -2.91 15.93
C SER A 145 -40.82 -3.47 15.07
N SER A 146 -40.57 -4.51 14.27
CA SER A 146 -41.59 -5.06 13.35
C SER A 146 -41.20 -6.43 12.80
N ARG A 147 -42.18 -7.35 12.68
CA ARG A 147 -42.05 -8.62 11.94
C ARG A 147 -42.28 -8.48 10.42
N GLY A 148 -42.77 -7.33 9.96
CA GLY A 148 -43.03 -7.05 8.54
C GLY A 148 -41.79 -6.63 7.77
N SER A 149 -41.80 -6.86 6.46
CA SER A 149 -40.77 -6.34 5.56
C SER A 149 -40.88 -4.81 5.41
N PHE A 150 -39.76 -4.17 5.15
CA PHE A 150 -39.73 -2.75 4.79
C PHE A 150 -38.73 -2.50 3.67
N THR A 151 -38.90 -1.37 3.00
CA THR A 151 -38.08 -0.98 1.88
C THR A 151 -37.17 0.17 2.27
N LEU A 152 -35.87 -0.05 2.19
CA LEU A 152 -34.84 0.95 2.37
C LEU A 152 -34.41 1.49 1.01
N SER A 153 -34.32 2.81 0.88
CA SER A 153 -33.74 3.44 -0.32
C SER A 153 -32.22 3.45 -0.18
N ALA A 154 -31.52 2.57 -0.89
CA ALA A 154 -30.07 2.55 -0.88
C ALA A 154 -29.50 3.73 -1.66
N GLU A 155 -28.58 4.46 -1.04
CA GLU A 155 -27.83 5.53 -1.67
C GLU A 155 -26.60 4.96 -2.38
N ARG A 156 -26.27 5.54 -3.54
CA ARG A 156 -25.08 5.16 -4.28
C ARG A 156 -23.83 5.51 -3.46
N GLY A 157 -22.88 4.58 -3.40
CA GLY A 157 -21.61 4.77 -2.70
C GLY A 157 -21.70 4.57 -1.19
N ARG A 158 -22.80 3.98 -0.69
CA ARG A 158 -22.93 3.56 0.71
C ARG A 158 -23.05 2.04 0.82
N CYS A 159 -22.52 1.51 1.91
CA CYS A 159 -22.69 0.14 2.34
C CYS A 159 -23.60 0.08 3.55
N TYR A 160 -24.40 -0.96 3.62
CA TYR A 160 -25.41 -1.19 4.63
C TYR A 160 -25.16 -2.54 5.29
N ILE A 161 -25.30 -2.58 6.61
CA ILE A 161 -25.31 -3.81 7.39
C ILE A 161 -26.62 -3.86 8.14
N VAL A 162 -27.37 -4.93 7.92
CA VAL A 162 -28.63 -5.17 8.60
C VAL A 162 -28.43 -6.23 9.66
N VAL A 163 -28.83 -5.92 10.88
CA VAL A 163 -28.80 -6.83 12.04
C VAL A 163 -30.20 -6.94 12.63
N ALA A 164 -30.51 -8.11 13.20
CA ALA A 164 -31.72 -8.30 13.99
C ALA A 164 -31.40 -8.94 15.33
N ALA A 165 -32.21 -8.62 16.33
CA ALA A 165 -32.18 -9.28 17.62
C ALA A 165 -33.61 -9.52 18.10
N ALA A 166 -33.81 -10.59 18.86
CA ALA A 166 -35.03 -10.84 19.61
C ALA A 166 -34.73 -11.16 21.06
N GLU A 167 -35.78 -11.10 21.87
CA GLU A 167 -35.73 -11.45 23.29
C GLU A 167 -35.39 -12.93 23.50
N THR A 168 -35.99 -13.81 22.69
CA THR A 168 -35.76 -15.25 22.74
C THR A 168 -35.66 -15.83 21.33
N GLY A 169 -34.73 -16.77 21.16
CA GLY A 169 -34.48 -17.47 19.90
C GLY A 169 -33.51 -16.75 18.97
N ALA A 170 -33.01 -17.48 17.96
CA ALA A 170 -32.19 -16.91 16.90
C ALA A 170 -33.08 -16.21 15.87
N VAL A 171 -32.73 -14.97 15.50
CA VAL A 171 -33.40 -14.21 14.44
C VAL A 171 -32.48 -14.12 13.24
N ARG A 172 -33.02 -14.41 12.07
CA ARG A 172 -32.32 -14.21 10.80
C ARG A 172 -32.92 -13.02 10.07
N VAL A 173 -32.04 -12.19 9.51
CA VAL A 173 -32.40 -11.12 8.60
C VAL A 173 -32.35 -11.66 7.19
N LYS A 174 -33.35 -11.31 6.38
CA LYS A 174 -33.34 -11.48 4.93
C LYS A 174 -33.25 -10.10 4.26
N VAL A 175 -32.27 -9.94 3.38
CA VAL A 175 -32.13 -8.76 2.52
C VAL A 175 -32.29 -9.16 1.07
N GLU A 176 -33.12 -8.43 0.34
CA GLU A 176 -33.36 -8.64 -1.08
C GLU A 176 -32.98 -7.39 -1.87
N ARG A 177 -32.19 -7.57 -2.93
CA ARG A 177 -31.81 -6.55 -3.91
C ARG A 177 -32.16 -7.07 -5.30
N GLY A 178 -33.28 -6.59 -5.84
CA GLY A 178 -33.83 -7.11 -7.09
C GLY A 178 -34.12 -8.63 -6.99
N PRO A 179 -33.58 -9.48 -7.89
CA PRO A 179 -33.79 -10.92 -7.86
C PRO A 179 -32.90 -11.67 -6.86
N ILE A 180 -31.95 -11.01 -6.21
CA ILE A 180 -30.98 -11.64 -5.32
C ILE A 180 -31.44 -11.47 -3.87
N SER A 181 -31.53 -12.57 -3.12
CA SER A 181 -31.86 -12.56 -1.70
C SER A 181 -30.82 -13.31 -0.88
N THR A 182 -30.52 -12.84 0.32
CA THR A 182 -29.56 -13.50 1.22
C THR A 182 -30.04 -13.39 2.67
N GLU A 183 -29.76 -14.44 3.47
CA GLU A 183 -30.19 -14.57 4.85
C GLU A 183 -29.02 -14.85 5.80
N GLY A 184 -29.04 -14.25 6.99
CA GLY A 184 -28.03 -14.45 8.04
C GLY A 184 -28.41 -13.71 9.33
N LEU A 185 -27.64 -13.87 10.41
CA LEU A 185 -27.77 -13.06 11.64
C LEU A 185 -27.39 -11.59 11.36
N SER A 186 -26.50 -11.38 10.41
CA SER A 186 -26.17 -10.07 9.83
C SER A 186 -25.98 -10.19 8.33
N VAL A 187 -26.50 -9.22 7.57
CA VAL A 187 -26.39 -9.20 6.11
C VAL A 187 -25.84 -7.86 5.64
N GLY A 188 -24.73 -7.92 4.89
CA GLY A 188 -24.08 -6.76 4.28
C GLY A 188 -24.46 -6.58 2.81
N VAL A 189 -24.65 -5.34 2.37
CA VAL A 189 -24.92 -4.98 0.96
C VAL A 189 -24.39 -3.58 0.67
N CYS A 190 -23.91 -3.32 -0.54
CA CYS A 190 -23.54 -1.96 -0.95
C CYS A 190 -24.41 -1.47 -2.11
N GLY A 191 -24.79 -0.21 -2.04
CA GLY A 191 -25.59 0.47 -3.06
C GLY A 191 -24.70 1.02 -4.16
N CYS A 192 -24.82 0.45 -5.36
CA CYS A 192 -24.23 1.02 -6.57
C CYS A 192 -25.24 1.73 -7.48
N GLY A 193 -26.53 1.50 -7.25
CA GLY A 193 -27.64 2.25 -7.84
C GLY A 193 -28.68 2.64 -6.78
N MET A 194 -29.74 3.33 -7.19
CA MET A 194 -30.87 3.68 -6.31
C MET A 194 -31.86 2.53 -6.15
N GLU A 195 -31.37 1.30 -6.08
CA GLU A 195 -32.24 0.13 -5.99
C GLU A 195 -32.81 0.03 -4.57
N PRO A 196 -34.14 -0.19 -4.43
CA PRO A 196 -34.73 -0.43 -3.13
C PRO A 196 -34.25 -1.77 -2.57
N LEU A 197 -33.81 -1.76 -1.31
CA LEU A 197 -33.50 -2.97 -0.55
C LEU A 197 -34.74 -3.38 0.24
N GLN A 198 -35.24 -4.59 0.02
CA GLN A 198 -36.27 -5.14 0.91
C GLN A 198 -35.61 -5.87 2.06
N VAL A 199 -35.96 -5.47 3.27
CA VAL A 199 -35.42 -6.01 4.51
C VAL A 199 -36.55 -6.66 5.29
N SER A 200 -36.33 -7.87 5.78
CA SER A 200 -37.26 -8.59 6.64
C SER A 200 -36.52 -9.42 7.69
N ALA A 201 -37.21 -9.81 8.75
CA ALA A 201 -36.67 -10.72 9.76
C ALA A 201 -37.57 -11.96 9.91
N ALA A 202 -36.92 -13.10 10.14
CA ALA A 202 -37.57 -14.37 10.42
C ALA A 202 -37.07 -14.94 11.76
N GLY A 203 -38.00 -15.44 12.57
CA GLY A 203 -37.73 -15.99 13.90
C GLY A 203 -37.94 -14.98 15.04
N GLY A 204 -38.27 -15.47 16.24
CA GLY A 204 -38.51 -14.67 17.44
C GLY A 204 -39.92 -14.07 17.55
N GLU A 205 -40.39 -13.83 18.78
CA GLU A 205 -41.70 -13.21 19.03
C GLU A 205 -41.64 -11.67 18.98
N SER A 206 -40.55 -11.08 19.46
CA SER A 206 -40.30 -9.64 19.51
C SER A 206 -38.95 -9.34 18.87
N VAL A 207 -38.97 -8.88 17.61
CA VAL A 207 -37.77 -8.61 16.82
C VAL A 207 -37.55 -7.10 16.67
N GLU A 208 -36.32 -6.66 16.92
CA GLU A 208 -35.83 -5.35 16.53
C GLU A 208 -34.85 -5.51 15.36
N LEU A 209 -35.12 -4.79 14.27
CA LEU A 209 -34.25 -4.67 13.12
C LEU A 209 -33.50 -3.34 13.18
N ARG A 210 -32.20 -3.37 12.88
CA ARG A 210 -31.40 -2.16 12.76
C ARG A 210 -30.59 -2.19 11.47
N VAL A 211 -30.66 -1.08 10.73
CA VAL A 211 -29.87 -0.82 9.52
C VAL A 211 -28.78 0.16 9.87
N LEU A 212 -27.55 -0.26 9.64
CA LEU A 212 -26.36 0.54 9.78
C LEU A 212 -25.86 0.91 8.39
N SER A 213 -25.31 2.11 8.19
CA SER A 213 -24.70 2.48 6.92
C SER A 213 -23.36 3.20 7.09
N ALA A 214 -22.46 3.00 6.13
CA ALA A 214 -21.18 3.67 6.03
C ALA A 214 -20.90 4.08 4.58
N PRO A 215 -20.10 5.12 4.34
CA PRO A 215 -19.52 5.36 3.01
C PRO A 215 -18.73 4.14 2.53
N ALA A 216 -18.80 3.83 1.24
CA ALA A 216 -18.07 2.70 0.67
C ALA A 216 -16.54 2.88 0.76
N SER A 217 -16.05 4.12 0.90
CA SER A 217 -14.64 4.41 1.20
C SER A 217 -14.18 3.87 2.56
N THR A 218 -15.10 3.61 3.50
CA THR A 218 -14.79 3.06 4.82
C THR A 218 -14.73 1.53 4.78
N SER A 219 -15.55 0.89 3.95
CA SER A 219 -15.70 -0.57 3.92
C SER A 219 -15.11 -1.27 2.70
N GLY A 220 -14.72 -0.52 1.66
CA GLY A 220 -14.20 -1.07 0.41
C GLY A 220 -15.25 -1.60 -0.55
N GLY A 221 -16.53 -1.29 -0.31
CA GLY A 221 -17.63 -1.75 -1.14
C GLY A 221 -17.99 -3.22 -0.91
N ALA A 222 -18.85 -3.76 -1.78
CA ALA A 222 -19.42 -5.11 -1.60
C ALA A 222 -18.36 -6.20 -1.59
N ASP A 223 -17.28 -6.01 -2.35
CA ASP A 223 -16.20 -6.98 -2.51
C ASP A 223 -15.29 -7.07 -1.27
N LEU A 224 -15.34 -6.10 -0.35
CA LEU A 224 -14.48 -6.01 0.83
C LEU A 224 -15.26 -6.04 2.15
N LEU A 225 -16.59 -6.14 2.14
CA LEU A 225 -17.36 -6.28 3.39
C LEU A 225 -16.94 -7.49 4.24
N HIS A 226 -16.49 -8.57 3.59
CA HIS A 226 -16.06 -9.79 4.29
C HIS A 226 -14.70 -9.67 5.00
N ILE A 227 -13.97 -8.57 4.79
CA ILE A 227 -12.63 -8.35 5.37
C ILE A 227 -12.65 -7.37 6.54
N LEU A 228 -13.82 -6.84 6.87
CA LEU A 228 -14.03 -6.03 8.05
C LEU A 228 -13.61 -6.83 9.31
N PRO A 229 -13.09 -6.17 10.36
CA PRO A 229 -12.74 -6.84 11.62
C PRO A 229 -13.87 -7.73 12.15
N THR A 230 -15.11 -7.29 11.98
CA THR A 230 -16.34 -8.06 12.19
C THR A 230 -17.08 -8.18 10.86
N PRO A 231 -16.86 -9.25 10.08
CA PRO A 231 -17.57 -9.40 8.83
C PRO A 231 -19.05 -9.71 9.08
N PRO A 232 -19.97 -9.21 8.22
CA PRO A 232 -21.35 -9.69 8.26
C PRO A 232 -21.38 -11.19 7.91
N GLU A 233 -22.29 -11.93 8.52
CA GLU A 233 -22.40 -13.40 8.32
C GLU A 233 -22.65 -13.73 6.84
N ALA A 234 -23.46 -12.91 6.18
CA ALA A 234 -23.72 -13.04 4.76
C ALA A 234 -23.63 -11.67 4.08
N HIS A 235 -23.36 -11.67 2.78
CA HIS A 235 -23.32 -10.43 2.00
C HIS A 235 -23.79 -10.66 0.57
N ILE A 236 -24.31 -9.60 -0.04
CA ILE A 236 -24.71 -9.57 -1.45
C ILE A 236 -23.57 -8.94 -2.26
N ALA A 237 -22.92 -9.74 -3.12
CA ALA A 237 -21.86 -9.27 -4.01
C ALA A 237 -22.40 -8.28 -5.07
N GLU A 238 -21.59 -7.33 -5.52
CA GLU A 238 -21.95 -6.41 -6.61
C GLU A 238 -21.62 -7.02 -7.98
N THR A 239 -22.66 -7.38 -8.73
CA THR A 239 -22.55 -8.05 -10.03
C THR A 239 -23.11 -7.23 -11.19
N ALA A 240 -23.89 -6.17 -10.94
CA ALA A 240 -24.59 -5.40 -11.96
C ALA A 240 -23.79 -4.15 -12.39
N ASP A 241 -23.26 -3.40 -11.42
CA ASP A 241 -22.43 -2.21 -11.69
C ASP A 241 -21.02 -2.41 -11.11
N ARG A 242 -20.19 -3.13 -11.88
CA ARG A 242 -18.78 -3.34 -11.52
C ARG A 242 -18.00 -2.04 -11.41
N ARG A 243 -18.32 -1.01 -12.19
CA ARG A 243 -17.58 0.26 -12.14
C ARG A 243 -17.74 0.93 -10.78
N CYS A 244 -18.95 0.96 -10.24
CA CYS A 244 -19.17 1.48 -8.89
C CYS A 244 -18.43 0.67 -7.81
N ALA A 245 -18.39 -0.66 -7.92
CA ALA A 245 -17.61 -1.49 -7.00
C ALA A 245 -16.12 -1.14 -7.06
N GLU A 246 -15.56 -0.92 -8.25
CA GLU A 246 -14.16 -0.50 -8.41
C GLU A 246 -13.89 0.91 -7.86
N GLU A 247 -14.81 1.87 -8.06
CA GLU A 247 -14.72 3.23 -7.48
C GLU A 247 -14.73 3.19 -5.94
N ALA A 248 -15.51 2.28 -5.35
CA ALA A 248 -15.53 2.06 -3.90
C ALA A 248 -14.19 1.49 -3.39
N ILE A 249 -13.62 0.50 -4.09
CA ILE A 249 -12.31 -0.07 -3.77
C ILE A 249 -11.22 1.00 -3.87
N ASP A 250 -11.21 1.82 -4.93
CA ASP A 250 -10.23 2.89 -5.10
C ASP A 250 -10.32 3.92 -3.96
N SER A 251 -11.55 4.31 -3.60
CA SER A 251 -11.79 5.24 -2.49
C SER A 251 -11.33 4.66 -1.15
N PHE A 252 -11.54 3.36 -0.94
CA PHE A 252 -11.06 2.67 0.25
C PHE A 252 -9.54 2.56 0.31
N ILE A 253 -8.87 2.21 -0.80
CA ILE A 253 -7.42 2.17 -0.89
C ILE A 253 -6.82 3.56 -0.62
N ALA A 254 -7.43 4.62 -1.15
CA ALA A 254 -7.00 5.99 -0.92
C ALA A 254 -7.16 6.41 0.56
N ALA A 255 -8.22 5.96 1.23
CA ALA A 255 -8.47 6.25 2.64
C ALA A 255 -7.64 5.40 3.61
N HIS A 256 -7.22 4.20 3.18
CA HIS A 256 -6.48 3.22 3.98
C HIS A 256 -5.13 2.89 3.32
N PRO A 257 -4.16 3.82 3.36
CA PRO A 257 -2.83 3.54 2.82
C PRO A 257 -2.22 2.30 3.50
N SER A 258 -1.38 1.59 2.76
CA SER A 258 -0.80 0.30 3.15
C SER A 258 -0.41 0.25 4.63
N ALA A 259 -0.96 -0.72 5.37
CA ALA A 259 -0.48 -1.03 6.72
C ALA A 259 1.01 -1.36 6.63
N GLY A 260 1.81 -0.76 7.52
CA GLY A 260 3.27 -0.93 7.52
C GLY A 260 3.66 -2.41 7.58
N ALA A 261 4.87 -2.72 7.12
CA ALA A 261 5.44 -4.07 7.16
C ALA A 261 5.26 -4.69 8.56
N GLY A 262 4.39 -5.69 8.69
CA GLY A 262 4.17 -6.39 9.98
C GLY A 262 5.45 -7.05 10.51
N GLU A 263 5.40 -7.55 11.75
CA GLU A 263 6.48 -8.35 12.35
C GLU A 263 6.49 -9.78 11.79
N ALA A 264 6.80 -9.95 10.50
CA ALA A 264 6.97 -11.27 9.90
C ALA A 264 8.43 -11.73 9.96
N ARG A 265 8.63 -13.06 9.93
CA ARG A 265 9.94 -13.72 9.86
C ARG A 265 10.76 -13.20 8.69
N GLU A 266 12.05 -12.96 8.91
CA GLU A 266 12.98 -12.53 7.86
C GLU A 266 12.94 -13.53 6.68
N THR A 267 12.78 -12.99 5.49
CA THR A 267 12.63 -13.75 4.25
C THR A 267 13.92 -13.75 3.43
N ARG A 268 14.08 -14.76 2.56
CA ARG A 268 15.22 -14.83 1.63
C ARG A 268 15.33 -13.58 0.73
N LEU A 269 14.21 -12.90 0.45
CA LEU A 269 14.17 -11.67 -0.33
C LEU A 269 14.78 -10.48 0.42
N GLU A 270 14.60 -10.41 1.75
CA GLU A 270 15.26 -9.41 2.60
C GLU A 270 16.76 -9.64 2.67
N ALA A 271 17.19 -10.90 2.79
CA ALA A 271 18.62 -11.26 2.72
C ALA A 271 19.24 -10.91 1.35
N LEU A 272 18.43 -10.84 0.28
CA LEU A 272 18.86 -10.39 -1.05
C LEU A 272 18.82 -8.85 -1.21
N GLY A 273 18.46 -8.10 -0.17
CA GLY A 273 18.49 -6.63 -0.14
C GLY A 273 17.16 -5.94 -0.48
N LEU A 274 16.06 -6.68 -0.65
CA LEU A 274 14.74 -6.07 -0.80
C LEU A 274 14.18 -5.65 0.57
N ARG A 275 13.46 -4.53 0.61
CA ARG A 275 12.81 -4.06 1.84
C ARG A 275 11.35 -4.45 1.84
N ARG A 276 10.90 -5.17 2.87
CA ARG A 276 9.47 -5.39 3.12
C ARG A 276 8.77 -4.06 3.38
N VAL A 277 7.66 -3.81 2.70
CA VAL A 277 6.93 -2.53 2.79
C VAL A 277 5.47 -2.66 3.14
N ALA A 278 4.86 -3.81 2.90
CA ALA A 278 3.49 -4.10 3.31
C ALA A 278 3.30 -5.61 3.45
N SER A 279 2.33 -6.02 4.25
CA SER A 279 1.84 -7.39 4.32
C SER A 279 0.33 -7.40 4.50
N ALA A 280 -0.31 -8.50 4.10
CA ALA A 280 -1.73 -8.71 4.31
C ALA A 280 -1.97 -10.15 4.80
N PRO A 281 -2.65 -10.33 5.95
CA PRO A 281 -2.92 -11.65 6.50
C PRO A 281 -3.85 -12.47 5.60
N SER A 282 -4.02 -13.76 5.94
CA SER A 282 -4.94 -14.66 5.23
C SER A 282 -6.40 -14.20 5.22
N SER A 283 -6.80 -13.35 6.18
CA SER A 283 -8.13 -12.73 6.25
C SER A 283 -8.31 -11.54 5.31
N THR A 284 -7.23 -10.96 4.79
CA THR A 284 -7.27 -9.81 3.88
C THR A 284 -6.82 -10.23 2.49
N PRO A 285 -7.66 -10.15 1.45
CA PRO A 285 -7.40 -10.72 0.12
C PRO A 285 -6.47 -9.87 -0.73
N LEU A 286 -6.02 -8.71 -0.25
CA LEU A 286 -5.19 -7.80 -1.04
C LEU A 286 -4.11 -7.13 -0.20
N VAL A 287 -3.04 -6.73 -0.88
CA VAL A 287 -2.04 -5.80 -0.36
C VAL A 287 -1.94 -4.59 -1.29
N VAL A 288 -1.96 -3.39 -0.72
CA VAL A 288 -1.79 -2.13 -1.47
C VAL A 288 -0.30 -1.80 -1.55
N LEU A 289 0.19 -1.50 -2.76
CA LEU A 289 1.57 -1.06 -2.94
C LEU A 289 1.71 0.40 -2.46
N PRO A 290 2.72 0.72 -1.63
CA PRO A 290 2.92 2.09 -1.19
C PRO A 290 3.32 2.97 -2.38
N ALA A 291 2.93 4.25 -2.35
CA ALA A 291 3.23 5.24 -3.39
C ALA A 291 4.71 5.69 -3.38
N LEU A 292 5.63 4.77 -3.63
CA LEU A 292 7.06 5.05 -3.78
C LEU A 292 7.37 5.48 -5.21
N LYS A 293 8.20 6.52 -5.36
CA LYS A 293 8.68 6.99 -6.66
C LYS A 293 9.85 6.15 -7.15
N GLU A 294 9.91 5.93 -8.46
CA GLU A 294 10.99 5.21 -9.15
C GLU A 294 11.33 3.88 -8.45
N ALA A 295 10.32 3.07 -8.17
CA ALA A 295 10.44 1.86 -7.38
C ALA A 295 10.00 0.62 -8.15
N CYS A 296 10.57 -0.50 -7.75
CA CYS A 296 10.12 -1.83 -8.12
C CYS A 296 9.57 -2.54 -6.89
N PHE A 297 8.50 -3.30 -7.10
CA PHE A 297 7.84 -4.11 -6.10
C PHE A 297 7.86 -5.58 -6.51
N LEU A 298 7.94 -6.46 -5.52
CA LEU A 298 7.66 -7.89 -5.68
C LEU A 298 6.71 -8.30 -4.58
N VAL A 299 5.55 -8.82 -4.97
CA VAL A 299 4.54 -9.35 -4.06
C VAL A 299 4.49 -10.85 -4.23
N GLN A 300 4.50 -11.59 -3.13
CA GLN A 300 4.36 -13.04 -3.12
C GLN A 300 3.32 -13.48 -2.10
N SER A 301 2.75 -14.66 -2.33
CA SER A 301 2.09 -15.44 -1.27
C SER A 301 3.08 -16.44 -0.65
N ASP A 302 2.89 -16.76 0.62
CA ASP A 302 3.59 -17.87 1.27
C ASP A 302 3.01 -19.24 0.87
N ASP A 303 1.75 -19.29 0.40
CA ASP A 303 1.11 -20.48 -0.16
C ASP A 303 1.29 -20.53 -1.69
N PRO A 304 2.02 -21.51 -2.24
CA PRO A 304 2.24 -21.64 -3.68
C PRO A 304 0.98 -22.03 -4.47
N ALA A 305 -0.10 -22.47 -3.81
CA ALA A 305 -1.37 -22.79 -4.47
C ALA A 305 -2.21 -21.53 -4.76
N ASP A 306 -1.90 -20.40 -4.11
CA ASP A 306 -2.62 -19.16 -4.31
C ASP A 306 -2.41 -18.59 -5.71
N THR A 307 -3.46 -17.95 -6.23
CA THR A 307 -3.40 -17.21 -7.48
C THR A 307 -3.41 -15.71 -7.20
N LEU A 308 -2.50 -14.98 -7.82
CA LEU A 308 -2.34 -13.55 -7.64
C LEU A 308 -2.81 -12.76 -8.87
N SER A 309 -3.36 -11.58 -8.65
CA SER A 309 -3.68 -10.60 -9.69
C SER A 309 -3.22 -9.20 -9.32
N LEU A 310 -2.76 -8.45 -10.31
CA LEU A 310 -2.39 -7.04 -10.16
C LEU A 310 -3.58 -6.19 -10.62
N ARG A 311 -4.04 -5.29 -9.76
CA ARG A 311 -5.15 -4.37 -10.02
C ARG A 311 -4.64 -2.92 -10.04
N LEU A 312 -4.97 -2.21 -11.09
CA LEU A 312 -4.75 -0.77 -11.25
C LEU A 312 -5.97 0.03 -10.72
N PRO A 313 -5.79 1.33 -10.41
CA PRO A 313 -6.93 2.23 -10.20
C PRO A 313 -7.93 2.15 -11.36
N GLY A 314 -9.22 2.16 -11.05
CA GLY A 314 -10.30 1.96 -12.03
C GLY A 314 -10.61 0.49 -12.36
N GLY A 315 -9.89 -0.47 -11.76
CA GLY A 315 -10.23 -1.90 -11.81
C GLY A 315 -9.59 -2.70 -12.95
N GLU A 316 -8.75 -2.08 -13.79
CA GLU A 316 -8.00 -2.81 -14.81
C GLU A 316 -7.05 -3.84 -14.15
N ARG A 317 -7.00 -5.06 -14.71
CA ARG A 317 -6.15 -6.14 -14.22
C ARG A 317 -5.18 -6.63 -15.29
N PRO A 318 -4.00 -6.00 -15.44
CA PRO A 318 -3.01 -6.43 -16.42
C PRO A 318 -2.43 -7.82 -16.13
N ILE A 319 -2.45 -8.26 -14.86
CA ILE A 319 -2.12 -9.63 -14.46
C ILE A 319 -3.32 -10.19 -13.70
N GLN A 320 -3.83 -11.36 -14.10
CA GLN A 320 -5.01 -11.98 -13.49
C GLN A 320 -4.73 -13.29 -12.78
N LYS A 321 -3.73 -14.07 -13.22
CA LYS A 321 -3.51 -15.44 -12.75
C LYS A 321 -2.04 -15.79 -12.56
N ALA A 322 -1.31 -14.91 -11.89
CA ALA A 322 0.07 -15.18 -11.54
C ALA A 322 0.16 -16.25 -10.46
N ARG A 323 1.05 -17.22 -10.69
CA ARG A 323 1.40 -18.23 -9.69
C ARG A 323 2.60 -17.74 -8.89
N ALA A 324 2.54 -17.89 -7.57
CA ALA A 324 3.57 -17.55 -6.60
C ALA A 324 3.86 -16.05 -6.39
N ALA A 325 4.23 -15.28 -7.42
CA ALA A 325 4.62 -13.88 -7.25
C ALA A 325 4.29 -12.97 -8.46
N ILE A 326 4.16 -11.68 -8.17
CA ILE A 326 4.05 -10.60 -9.16
C ILE A 326 5.15 -9.59 -8.89
N ALA A 327 5.85 -9.14 -9.93
CA ALA A 327 6.75 -7.99 -9.86
C ALA A 327 6.24 -6.86 -10.75
N SER A 328 6.30 -5.63 -10.21
CA SER A 328 5.94 -4.43 -10.94
C SER A 328 6.97 -3.33 -10.74
N CYS A 329 7.24 -2.53 -11.77
CA CYS A 329 8.12 -1.38 -11.67
C CYS A 329 7.46 -0.16 -12.32
N GLY A 330 7.75 1.03 -11.80
CA GLY A 330 7.23 2.26 -12.38
C GLY A 330 7.84 3.50 -11.74
N ARG A 331 7.66 4.64 -12.41
CA ARG A 331 7.98 5.95 -11.85
C ARG A 331 7.02 6.30 -10.72
N THR A 332 5.76 5.91 -10.89
CA THR A 332 4.68 6.07 -9.90
C THR A 332 3.72 4.88 -10.03
N LEU A 333 3.48 4.16 -8.94
CA LEU A 333 2.54 3.03 -8.85
C LEU A 333 1.47 3.30 -7.79
N GLU A 334 0.88 4.49 -7.83
CA GLU A 334 -0.12 4.93 -6.86
C GLU A 334 -1.45 4.19 -7.06
N GLY A 335 -2.06 3.75 -5.96
CA GLY A 335 -3.35 3.03 -5.96
C GLY A 335 -3.28 1.60 -6.54
N VAL A 336 -2.09 1.10 -6.88
CA VAL A 336 -1.91 -0.28 -7.36
C VAL A 336 -2.02 -1.25 -6.18
N SER A 337 -2.76 -2.35 -6.39
CA SER A 337 -2.94 -3.41 -5.38
C SER A 337 -2.72 -4.79 -5.99
N VAL A 338 -2.26 -5.73 -5.17
CA VAL A 338 -2.17 -7.15 -5.54
C VAL A 338 -3.19 -7.93 -4.75
N TRP A 339 -4.03 -8.68 -5.45
CA TRP A 339 -5.12 -9.49 -4.91
C TRP A 339 -4.76 -10.97 -4.95
N ARG A 340 -5.27 -11.72 -3.98
CA ARG A 340 -5.08 -13.15 -3.79
C ARG A 340 -6.41 -13.88 -3.87
N GLU A 341 -6.46 -14.91 -4.69
CA GLU A 341 -7.43 -15.99 -4.57
C GLU A 341 -6.77 -17.15 -3.82
N GLY A 342 -7.14 -17.31 -2.54
CA GLY A 342 -6.55 -18.32 -1.66
C GLY A 342 -6.32 -17.80 -0.23
N ARG A 343 -5.51 -18.53 0.55
CA ARG A 343 -5.42 -18.35 2.03
C ARG A 343 -4.02 -18.07 2.55
N GLY A 344 -3.01 -17.97 1.71
CA GLY A 344 -1.67 -17.57 2.14
C GLY A 344 -1.57 -16.10 2.56
N GLU A 345 -0.53 -15.76 3.30
CA GLU A 345 -0.17 -14.38 3.65
C GLU A 345 0.51 -13.69 2.45
N LEU A 346 0.05 -12.48 2.12
CA LEU A 346 0.71 -11.66 1.11
C LEU A 346 1.81 -10.83 1.75
N THR A 347 2.99 -10.81 1.12
CA THR A 347 4.07 -9.89 1.49
C THR A 347 4.55 -9.11 0.27
N ALA A 348 4.62 -7.78 0.41
CA ALA A 348 5.15 -6.87 -0.59
C ALA A 348 6.55 -6.38 -0.21
N PHE A 349 7.48 -6.56 -1.12
CA PHE A 349 8.87 -6.10 -1.04
C PHE A 349 9.12 -4.99 -2.05
N SER A 350 10.06 -4.10 -1.76
CA SER A 350 10.43 -2.99 -2.64
C SER A 350 11.94 -2.77 -2.70
N ALA A 351 12.40 -2.23 -3.83
CA ALA A 351 13.71 -1.62 -3.98
C ALA A 351 13.61 -0.43 -4.97
N PRO A 352 14.50 0.57 -4.87
CA PRO A 352 14.62 1.60 -5.90
C PRO A 352 14.90 0.95 -7.26
N ALA A 353 14.19 1.34 -8.32
CA ALA A 353 14.29 0.69 -9.63
C ALA A 353 15.73 0.67 -10.16
N ARG A 354 16.47 1.77 -9.98
CA ARG A 354 17.88 1.92 -10.36
C ARG A 354 18.84 1.00 -9.60
N ARG A 355 18.46 0.54 -8.41
CA ARG A 355 19.20 -0.46 -7.64
C ARG A 355 18.77 -1.87 -8.03
N ALA A 356 17.44 -2.07 -8.14
CA ALA A 356 16.80 -3.31 -8.57
C ALA A 356 17.26 -3.79 -9.95
N GLY A 357 17.51 -2.86 -10.87
CA GLY A 357 17.72 -3.18 -12.28
C GLY A 357 16.42 -3.36 -13.06
N GLY A 358 15.36 -2.68 -12.64
CA GLY A 358 14.03 -2.82 -13.24
C GLY A 358 13.44 -4.22 -13.05
N LEU A 359 12.46 -4.57 -13.89
CA LEU A 359 11.79 -5.88 -13.87
C LEU A 359 12.74 -7.05 -14.15
N LEU A 360 13.77 -6.83 -14.98
CA LEU A 360 14.80 -7.85 -15.23
C LEU A 360 15.45 -8.29 -13.91
N GLY A 361 15.92 -7.33 -13.11
CA GLY A 361 16.57 -7.65 -11.84
C GLY A 361 15.59 -8.15 -10.78
N MET A 362 14.34 -7.67 -10.76
CA MET A 362 13.30 -8.24 -9.88
C MET A 362 13.05 -9.73 -10.18
N ARG A 363 13.01 -10.13 -11.46
CA ARG A 363 12.89 -11.54 -11.85
C ARG A 363 14.08 -12.38 -11.40
N GLU A 364 15.29 -11.85 -11.52
CA GLU A 364 16.51 -12.52 -11.07
C GLU A 364 16.50 -12.74 -9.55
N LEU A 365 16.09 -11.74 -8.78
CA LEU A 365 15.94 -11.84 -7.33
C LEU A 365 14.84 -12.82 -6.93
N ALA A 366 13.70 -12.82 -7.64
CA ALA A 366 12.65 -13.81 -7.45
C ALA A 366 13.18 -15.23 -7.66
N THR A 367 13.93 -15.45 -8.75
CA THR A 367 14.51 -16.74 -9.11
C THR A 367 15.51 -17.20 -8.05
N LEU A 368 16.38 -16.31 -7.57
CA LEU A 368 17.31 -16.59 -6.47
C LEU A 368 16.57 -16.94 -5.18
N ALA A 369 15.40 -16.33 -4.93
CA ALA A 369 14.54 -16.68 -3.81
C ALA A 369 13.75 -17.99 -4.03
N GLY A 370 13.88 -18.66 -5.18
CA GLY A 370 13.15 -19.89 -5.52
C GLY A 370 11.70 -19.62 -5.96
N ARG A 371 11.43 -18.43 -6.50
CA ARG A 371 10.11 -18.00 -6.98
C ARG A 371 10.15 -17.68 -8.47
N GLN A 372 9.04 -17.91 -9.14
CA GLN A 372 8.75 -17.31 -10.45
C GLN A 372 7.84 -16.11 -10.22
N ALA A 373 8.08 -15.02 -10.93
CA ALA A 373 7.27 -13.82 -10.85
C ALA A 373 6.74 -13.45 -12.23
N GLU A 374 5.43 -13.19 -12.32
CA GLU A 374 4.87 -12.50 -13.48
C GLU A 374 5.22 -11.01 -13.41
N LEU A 375 5.57 -10.44 -14.55
CA LEU A 375 6.16 -9.11 -14.63
C LEU A 375 5.18 -8.14 -15.28
N TRP A 376 5.10 -6.92 -14.76
CA TRP A 376 4.31 -5.86 -15.39
C TRP A 376 4.92 -4.47 -15.17
N VAL A 377 4.93 -3.65 -16.21
CA VAL A 377 5.34 -2.24 -16.17
C VAL A 377 4.31 -1.42 -16.93
N PRO A 378 3.96 -0.20 -16.47
CA PRO A 378 3.13 0.71 -17.25
C PRO A 378 3.77 0.94 -18.64
N PRO A 379 3.00 0.95 -19.74
CA PRO A 379 3.56 1.16 -21.08
C PRO A 379 4.40 2.44 -21.22
N SER A 380 4.02 3.51 -20.50
CA SER A 380 4.78 4.77 -20.46
C SER A 380 6.13 4.69 -19.74
N ASP A 381 6.32 3.68 -18.90
CA ASP A 381 7.50 3.51 -18.04
C ASP A 381 8.47 2.42 -18.55
N GLN A 382 8.17 1.76 -19.66
CA GLN A 382 9.02 0.75 -20.28
C GLN A 382 10.47 1.22 -20.51
N ALA A 383 10.67 2.43 -21.06
CA ALA A 383 12.02 2.97 -21.28
C ALA A 383 12.72 3.33 -19.95
N PHE A 384 11.96 3.70 -18.92
CA PHE A 384 12.49 3.93 -17.58
C PHE A 384 12.97 2.61 -16.96
N ASP A 385 12.19 1.54 -17.09
CA ASP A 385 12.55 0.21 -16.60
C ASP A 385 13.82 -0.33 -17.27
N ALA A 386 13.91 -0.26 -18.59
CA ALA A 386 15.10 -0.66 -19.33
C ALA A 386 16.34 0.20 -18.98
N SER A 387 16.16 1.50 -18.74
CA SER A 387 17.25 2.37 -18.24
C SER A 387 17.73 1.92 -16.86
N ALA A 388 16.80 1.55 -15.97
CA ALA A 388 17.13 1.07 -14.64
C ALA A 388 17.95 -0.24 -14.70
N THR A 389 17.62 -1.15 -15.62
CA THR A 389 18.43 -2.35 -15.91
C THR A 389 19.87 -2.03 -16.25
N LEU A 390 20.10 -1.08 -17.17
CA LEU A 390 21.46 -0.67 -17.57
C LEU A 390 22.24 -0.07 -16.39
N ILE A 391 21.61 0.84 -15.65
CA ILE A 391 22.22 1.53 -14.50
C ILE A 391 22.67 0.52 -13.43
N ALA A 392 21.79 -0.40 -13.04
CA ALA A 392 22.10 -1.41 -12.03
C ALA A 392 23.18 -2.40 -12.49
N SER A 393 23.35 -2.57 -13.81
CA SER A 393 24.44 -3.35 -14.42
C SER A 393 25.77 -2.59 -14.53
N GLY A 394 25.85 -1.34 -14.05
CA GLY A 394 27.04 -0.50 -14.19
C GLY A 394 27.26 0.01 -15.62
N LEU A 395 26.20 0.03 -16.43
CA LEU A 395 26.20 0.53 -17.80
C LEU A 395 25.52 1.92 -17.84
N GLY A 396 26.19 2.90 -18.45
CA GLY A 396 25.62 4.23 -18.65
C GLY A 396 24.63 4.24 -19.83
N PRO A 397 23.35 4.60 -19.62
CA PRO A 397 22.40 4.75 -20.73
C PRO A 397 22.84 5.86 -21.68
N LEU A 398 22.67 5.63 -22.98
CA LEU A 398 22.92 6.63 -24.02
C LEU A 398 21.69 7.48 -24.26
N GLY A 399 21.91 8.75 -24.64
CA GLY A 399 20.84 9.60 -25.15
C GLY A 399 20.22 9.06 -26.46
N PRO A 400 18.97 9.41 -26.77
CA PRO A 400 18.28 8.96 -27.99
C PRO A 400 19.04 9.33 -29.27
N ASP A 401 19.66 10.50 -29.30
CA ASP A 401 20.44 11.03 -30.43
C ASP A 401 21.96 10.82 -30.29
N GLU A 402 22.40 10.14 -29.22
CA GLU A 402 23.83 9.93 -29.00
C GLU A 402 24.34 8.90 -30.03
N PRO A 403 25.28 9.27 -30.91
CA PRO A 403 25.79 8.36 -31.91
C PRO A 403 26.48 7.17 -31.23
N ALA A 404 26.47 5.99 -31.84
CA ALA A 404 27.19 4.83 -31.30
C ALA A 404 28.74 5.01 -31.32
N THR A 405 29.24 6.11 -31.90
CA THR A 405 30.62 6.26 -32.36
C THR A 405 31.35 7.52 -31.87
N THR A 406 30.81 8.35 -30.96
CA THR A 406 31.61 9.49 -30.46
C THR A 406 32.70 9.03 -29.49
N SER A 407 33.88 8.77 -30.05
CA SER A 407 35.13 8.71 -29.31
C SER A 407 35.28 10.00 -28.50
N GLY A 408 35.63 9.86 -27.23
CA GLY A 408 36.31 10.95 -26.53
C GLY A 408 37.49 11.40 -27.37
N LYS A 409 37.74 12.71 -27.39
CA LYS A 409 38.97 13.28 -27.93
C LYS A 409 40.14 12.67 -27.16
N ASP A 410 40.69 11.57 -27.66
CA ASP A 410 42.06 11.11 -27.46
C ASP A 410 42.30 9.84 -28.28
N GLY A 411 43.15 9.96 -29.31
CA GLY A 411 44.07 8.92 -29.76
C GLY A 411 43.48 7.60 -30.29
N ALA A 412 43.34 7.54 -31.60
CA ALA A 412 43.47 6.37 -32.48
C ALA A 412 43.82 5.01 -31.80
N LEU A 413 42.79 4.18 -31.61
CA LEU A 413 42.91 2.72 -31.78
C LEU A 413 41.79 2.26 -32.71
N ALA A 414 42.18 2.05 -33.97
CA ALA A 414 41.65 1.14 -34.98
C ALA A 414 40.14 0.78 -34.98
N GLY A 415 39.50 1.17 -36.08
CA GLY A 415 38.22 0.69 -36.60
C GLY A 415 37.55 -0.51 -35.92
N GLY A 416 36.45 -0.23 -35.24
CA GLY A 416 35.41 -1.22 -35.01
C GLY A 416 34.41 -0.73 -33.98
N ALA A 417 33.12 -0.79 -34.31
CA ALA A 417 32.03 -0.40 -33.43
C ALA A 417 32.23 -0.95 -32.01
N HIS A 418 32.07 -0.08 -31.02
CA HIS A 418 32.04 -0.48 -29.61
C HIS A 418 30.92 -1.53 -29.44
N ALA A 419 31.17 -2.57 -28.63
CA ALA A 419 30.10 -3.49 -28.30
C ALA A 419 28.95 -2.72 -27.63
N MET A 420 27.74 -2.92 -28.14
CA MET A 420 26.55 -2.25 -27.70
C MET A 420 25.71 -3.20 -26.83
N PHE A 421 25.18 -2.65 -25.75
CA PHE A 421 24.19 -3.31 -24.92
C PHE A 421 22.82 -2.73 -25.22
N LEU A 422 21.80 -3.59 -25.23
CA LEU A 422 20.40 -3.21 -25.36
C LEU A 422 19.64 -3.83 -24.20
N ALA A 423 19.09 -3.00 -23.32
CA ALA A 423 18.06 -3.43 -22.38
C ALA A 423 16.70 -3.24 -23.03
N ALA A 424 15.83 -4.24 -22.94
CA ALA A 424 14.47 -4.17 -23.43
C ALA A 424 13.50 -4.44 -22.28
N SER A 425 12.42 -3.64 -22.23
CA SER A 425 11.27 -3.81 -21.34
C SER A 425 10.02 -3.55 -22.16
N THR A 426 9.54 -4.55 -22.92
CA THR A 426 8.47 -4.34 -23.91
C THR A 426 7.73 -5.62 -24.29
N ASP A 427 6.40 -5.59 -24.25
CA ASP A 427 5.56 -6.70 -24.71
C ASP A 427 5.36 -6.70 -26.24
N ALA A 428 5.89 -5.69 -26.93
CA ALA A 428 5.78 -5.56 -28.37
C ALA A 428 6.70 -6.55 -29.09
N ARG A 429 6.16 -7.17 -30.16
CA ARG A 429 6.97 -7.98 -31.07
C ARG A 429 8.07 -7.11 -31.69
N SER A 430 9.31 -7.62 -31.70
CA SER A 430 10.53 -6.89 -32.06
C SER A 430 11.34 -7.62 -33.12
N LEU A 431 12.29 -6.94 -33.76
CA LEU A 431 13.34 -7.57 -34.59
C LEU A 431 14.19 -8.59 -33.82
N LEU A 432 14.18 -8.53 -32.48
CA LEU A 432 14.75 -9.56 -31.60
C LEU A 432 14.02 -10.91 -31.71
N ASP A 433 12.80 -10.93 -32.26
CA ASP A 433 11.96 -12.13 -32.43
C ASP A 433 12.28 -12.95 -33.67
N VAL A 434 13.34 -12.59 -34.43
CA VAL A 434 13.72 -13.29 -35.66
C VAL A 434 14.91 -14.23 -35.39
N PRO A 435 14.70 -15.56 -35.33
CA PRO A 435 15.74 -16.53 -35.01
C PRO A 435 16.96 -16.46 -35.94
N GLU A 436 16.75 -16.05 -37.19
CA GLU A 436 17.81 -15.93 -38.20
C GLU A 436 18.74 -14.72 -37.98
N LYS A 437 18.28 -13.67 -37.28
CA LYS A 437 19.10 -12.51 -36.86
C LYS A 437 19.61 -12.63 -35.42
N ALA A 438 19.17 -13.67 -34.70
CA ALA A 438 19.66 -14.02 -33.37
C ALA A 438 21.11 -14.53 -33.26
N PRO A 439 21.87 -14.99 -34.29
CA PRO A 439 23.25 -15.40 -34.08
C PRO A 439 24.20 -14.23 -33.74
N ASP A 440 23.80 -13.00 -34.09
CA ASP A 440 24.63 -11.81 -33.96
C ASP A 440 24.32 -10.97 -32.71
N MET A 441 23.43 -11.49 -31.85
CA MET A 441 23.07 -10.93 -30.56
C MET A 441 22.98 -12.03 -29.50
N LEU A 442 23.37 -11.70 -28.28
CA LEU A 442 23.27 -12.61 -27.15
C LEU A 442 22.44 -11.94 -26.05
N CYS A 443 21.29 -12.50 -25.71
CA CYS A 443 20.39 -11.94 -24.71
C CYS A 443 20.30 -12.84 -23.48
N HIS A 444 20.27 -12.21 -22.30
CA HIS A 444 19.98 -12.89 -21.05
C HIS A 444 18.83 -12.21 -20.27
N PRO A 445 17.74 -12.95 -19.97
CA PRO A 445 17.39 -14.23 -20.58
C PRO A 445 17.14 -14.07 -22.10
N PRO A 446 16.99 -15.18 -22.84
CA PRO A 446 16.65 -15.11 -24.26
C PRO A 446 15.36 -14.31 -24.47
N VAL A 447 15.46 -13.21 -25.23
CA VAL A 447 14.29 -12.43 -25.66
C VAL A 447 13.70 -13.19 -26.84
N HIS A 448 12.54 -13.80 -26.62
CA HIS A 448 11.74 -14.47 -27.65
C HIS A 448 10.33 -13.89 -27.60
N LEU A 449 9.51 -14.17 -28.62
CA LEU A 449 8.10 -13.77 -28.69
C LEU A 449 7.40 -13.97 -27.33
N GLY A 450 7.09 -12.88 -26.64
CA GLY A 450 6.41 -12.88 -25.34
C GLY A 450 7.30 -12.76 -24.10
N VAL A 451 8.63 -12.67 -24.21
CA VAL A 451 9.53 -12.36 -23.08
C VAL A 451 10.08 -10.94 -23.23
N ALA A 452 9.40 -10.02 -22.56
CA ALA A 452 9.56 -8.58 -22.70
C ALA A 452 10.80 -7.96 -22.02
N HIS A 453 11.50 -8.71 -21.17
CA HIS A 453 12.53 -8.16 -20.28
C HIS A 453 13.85 -8.90 -20.47
N GLY A 454 14.89 -8.21 -20.93
CA GLY A 454 16.20 -8.82 -21.14
C GLY A 454 17.32 -7.82 -21.40
N LEU A 455 18.55 -8.27 -21.20
CA LEU A 455 19.76 -7.54 -21.55
C LEU A 455 20.47 -8.28 -22.68
N CYS A 456 20.61 -7.61 -23.82
CA CYS A 456 21.27 -8.12 -25.00
C CYS A 456 22.62 -7.47 -25.22
N LEU A 457 23.58 -8.26 -25.68
CA LEU A 457 24.92 -7.87 -26.12
C LEU A 457 25.05 -8.12 -27.62
N GLU A 458 25.50 -7.10 -28.32
CA GLU A 458 25.88 -7.21 -29.73
C GLU A 458 27.16 -8.05 -29.89
N THR A 459 27.10 -9.14 -30.66
CA THR A 459 28.25 -10.02 -30.88
C THR A 459 29.05 -9.64 -32.14
N ARG A 460 28.43 -8.89 -33.08
CA ARG A 460 29.05 -8.31 -34.28
C ARG A 460 28.68 -6.83 -34.46
N PRO A 461 29.62 -5.96 -34.86
CA PRO A 461 29.34 -4.55 -35.16
C PRO A 461 28.10 -4.32 -36.04
N GLY A 462 27.14 -3.53 -35.56
CA GLY A 462 25.95 -3.14 -36.31
C GLY A 462 24.83 -4.17 -36.33
N ALA A 463 24.94 -5.30 -35.64
CA ALA A 463 23.91 -6.33 -35.57
C ALA A 463 22.61 -5.83 -34.91
N LEU A 464 22.70 -4.88 -33.97
CA LEU A 464 21.52 -4.25 -33.38
C LEU A 464 20.80 -3.30 -34.36
N GLY A 465 21.40 -2.93 -35.49
CA GLY A 465 20.80 -2.04 -36.47
C GLY A 465 20.70 -0.57 -36.02
N LEU A 466 19.83 0.18 -36.70
CA LEU A 466 19.64 1.61 -36.44
C LEU A 466 18.78 1.84 -35.18
N PRO A 467 19.01 2.93 -34.42
CA PRO A 467 18.24 3.26 -33.22
C PRO A 467 16.73 3.33 -33.45
N SER A 468 16.32 3.84 -34.62
CA SER A 468 14.93 3.98 -35.02
C SER A 468 14.20 2.65 -35.25
N SER A 469 14.93 1.52 -35.24
CA SER A 469 14.36 0.19 -35.46
C SER A 469 14.05 -0.56 -34.16
N PHE A 470 14.40 0.01 -33.00
CA PHE A 470 14.12 -0.63 -31.71
C PHE A 470 12.66 -0.48 -31.29
N PRO A 471 12.10 -1.49 -30.62
CA PRO A 471 10.76 -1.38 -30.05
C PRO A 471 10.70 -0.27 -28.99
N PRO A 472 9.51 0.31 -28.74
CA PRO A 472 9.31 1.17 -27.58
C PRO A 472 9.68 0.39 -26.32
N GLY A 473 10.38 1.04 -25.38
CA GLY A 473 10.86 0.39 -24.17
C GLY A 473 12.26 -0.20 -24.23
N ALA A 474 13.01 0.01 -25.32
CA ALA A 474 14.40 -0.41 -25.42
C ALA A 474 15.38 0.77 -25.22
N VAL A 475 16.45 0.54 -24.47
CA VAL A 475 17.49 1.52 -24.16
C VAL A 475 18.86 0.92 -24.38
N ARG A 476 19.80 1.73 -24.86
CA ARG A 476 21.16 1.30 -25.20
C ARG A 476 22.20 1.80 -24.23
N ALA A 477 23.29 1.05 -24.13
CA ALA A 477 24.54 1.48 -23.50
C ALA A 477 25.75 1.08 -24.34
N ARG A 478 26.84 1.85 -24.23
CA ARG A 478 28.16 1.43 -24.75
C ARG A 478 28.82 0.49 -23.75
N ARG A 479 29.69 -0.39 -24.25
CA ARG A 479 30.62 -1.15 -23.41
C ARG A 479 31.51 -0.18 -22.60
N PRO A 480 31.48 -0.24 -21.27
CA PRO A 480 32.35 0.57 -20.44
C PRO A 480 33.79 0.05 -20.50
N LEU A 481 34.76 0.91 -20.19
CA LEU A 481 36.19 0.59 -20.26
C LEU A 481 36.58 -0.59 -19.35
N TRP A 482 35.94 -0.71 -18.19
CA TRP A 482 36.21 -1.76 -17.20
C TRP A 482 35.78 -3.17 -17.64
N LEU A 483 35.00 -3.30 -18.71
CA LEU A 483 34.42 -4.57 -19.12
C LEU A 483 35.17 -5.14 -20.34
N PRO A 484 36.12 -6.08 -20.15
CA PRO A 484 36.83 -6.69 -21.26
C PRO A 484 35.92 -7.67 -21.99
N ILE A 485 35.68 -7.42 -23.28
CA ILE A 485 34.91 -8.30 -24.16
C ILE A 485 35.72 -8.54 -25.42
N ALA A 486 36.08 -9.80 -25.68
CA ALA A 486 36.68 -10.22 -26.94
C ALA A 486 35.59 -10.48 -27.99
N ARG A 487 35.80 -9.98 -29.20
CA ARG A 487 34.89 -10.23 -30.33
C ARG A 487 34.98 -11.69 -30.76
N GLY A 488 33.85 -12.28 -31.16
CA GLY A 488 33.77 -13.66 -31.66
C GLY A 488 33.95 -14.75 -30.59
N ASN A 489 34.16 -14.38 -29.32
CA ASN A 489 34.24 -15.34 -28.21
C ASN A 489 32.90 -15.42 -27.47
N ARG A 490 31.99 -16.23 -28.00
CA ARG A 490 30.63 -16.39 -27.45
C ARG A 490 30.63 -16.83 -25.98
N ALA A 491 31.50 -17.78 -25.60
CA ALA A 491 31.58 -18.26 -24.23
C ALA A 491 31.96 -17.13 -23.25
N GLN A 492 32.89 -16.26 -23.61
CA GLN A 492 33.21 -15.09 -22.79
C GLN A 492 32.02 -14.11 -22.71
N GLN A 493 31.34 -13.88 -23.83
CA GLN A 493 30.19 -12.97 -23.90
C GLN A 493 29.02 -13.44 -23.00
N GLU A 494 28.77 -14.74 -22.93
CA GLU A 494 27.80 -15.35 -22.01
C GLU A 494 28.19 -15.10 -20.55
N ARG A 495 29.46 -15.31 -20.21
CA ARG A 495 29.97 -15.01 -18.85
C ARG A 495 29.89 -13.53 -18.50
N VAL A 496 30.04 -12.63 -19.47
CA VAL A 496 29.89 -11.18 -19.25
C VAL A 496 28.44 -10.84 -18.89
N LEU A 497 27.44 -11.42 -19.55
CA LEU A 497 26.03 -11.20 -19.19
C LEU A 497 25.73 -11.69 -17.75
N GLU A 498 26.34 -12.79 -17.32
CA GLU A 498 26.24 -13.25 -15.93
C GLU A 498 26.86 -12.25 -14.93
N VAL A 499 28.01 -11.64 -15.28
CA VAL A 499 28.63 -10.59 -14.43
C VAL A 499 27.73 -9.37 -14.33
N LEU A 500 27.03 -9.01 -15.41
CA LEU A 500 26.08 -7.88 -15.41
C LEU A 500 24.81 -8.18 -14.61
N ALA A 501 24.36 -9.44 -14.57
CA ALA A 501 23.31 -9.90 -13.67
C ALA A 501 23.77 -9.88 -12.20
N PHE A 502 25.00 -10.33 -11.95
CA PHE A 502 25.62 -10.26 -10.63
C PHE A 502 25.77 -8.81 -10.15
N ALA A 503 26.12 -7.87 -11.04
CA ALA A 503 26.18 -6.45 -10.73
C ALA A 503 24.84 -5.89 -10.24
N ARG A 504 23.71 -6.29 -10.86
CA ARG A 504 22.36 -5.90 -10.40
C ARG A 504 22.06 -6.43 -9.00
N ARG A 505 22.39 -7.70 -8.74
CA ARG A 505 22.27 -8.29 -7.40
C ARG A 505 23.08 -7.51 -6.35
N MET A 506 24.32 -7.16 -6.67
CA MET A 506 25.19 -6.39 -5.77
C MET A 506 24.63 -4.98 -5.52
N SER A 507 24.07 -4.35 -6.56
CA SER A 507 23.44 -3.03 -6.47
C SER A 507 22.27 -3.02 -5.49
N VAL A 508 21.38 -4.03 -5.52
CA VAL A 508 20.28 -4.16 -4.54
C VAL A 508 20.78 -4.42 -3.13
N ALA A 509 21.82 -5.23 -2.98
CA ALA A 509 22.47 -5.48 -1.68
C ALA A 509 23.24 -4.27 -1.11
N GLY A 510 23.19 -3.12 -1.80
CA GLY A 510 23.77 -1.86 -1.35
C GLY A 510 25.22 -1.63 -1.77
N PHE A 511 25.80 -2.53 -2.57
CA PHE A 511 27.16 -2.36 -3.06
C PHE A 511 27.22 -1.45 -4.29
N GLU A 512 28.31 -0.70 -4.39
CA GLU A 512 28.62 0.16 -5.52
C GLU A 512 29.81 -0.38 -6.32
N LEU A 513 29.66 -0.37 -7.64
CA LEU A 513 30.70 -0.81 -8.57
C LEU A 513 31.85 0.20 -8.60
N THR A 514 33.05 -0.24 -8.22
CA THR A 514 34.30 0.55 -8.23
C THR A 514 35.34 -0.17 -9.09
N THR A 515 35.85 0.51 -10.12
CA THR A 515 36.56 -0.20 -11.21
C THR A 515 38.03 0.14 -11.38
N LEU A 516 38.61 1.09 -10.65
CA LEU A 516 39.93 1.64 -11.03
C LEU A 516 40.88 2.04 -9.90
N THR A 517 40.51 1.89 -8.62
CA THR A 517 41.34 2.41 -7.53
C THR A 517 41.27 1.54 -6.27
N GLY A 518 42.35 1.53 -5.48
CA GLY A 518 42.36 0.93 -4.13
C GLY A 518 42.67 -0.57 -4.07
N PHE A 519 43.35 -1.12 -5.09
CA PHE A 519 43.93 -2.46 -5.03
C PHE A 519 45.28 -2.54 -5.74
N VAL A 520 46.05 -3.57 -5.41
CA VAL A 520 47.31 -3.95 -6.04
C VAL A 520 47.20 -5.39 -6.52
N GLU A 521 47.52 -5.67 -7.78
CA GLU A 521 47.58 -7.06 -8.26
C GLU A 521 48.73 -7.81 -7.60
N ILE A 522 48.44 -9.02 -7.10
CA ILE A 522 49.40 -9.94 -6.49
C ILE A 522 49.36 -11.29 -7.23
N PRO A 523 50.36 -12.17 -7.07
CA PRO A 523 50.29 -13.51 -7.64
C PRO A 523 49.02 -14.25 -7.20
N GLY A 524 48.18 -14.61 -8.18
CA GLY A 524 46.93 -15.35 -7.96
C GLY A 524 45.71 -14.52 -7.52
N GLY A 525 45.82 -13.19 -7.46
CA GLY A 525 44.69 -12.34 -7.07
C GLY A 525 45.05 -10.87 -6.87
N VAL A 526 44.46 -10.25 -5.85
CA VAL A 526 44.64 -8.81 -5.56
C VAL A 526 44.74 -8.55 -4.05
N GLU A 527 45.46 -7.51 -3.68
CA GLU A 527 45.47 -6.94 -2.35
C GLU A 527 44.62 -5.66 -2.35
N VAL A 528 43.54 -5.65 -1.59
CA VAL A 528 42.59 -4.53 -1.55
C VAL A 528 42.76 -3.76 -0.25
N THR A 529 42.83 -2.44 -0.32
CA THR A 529 42.91 -1.58 0.87
C THR A 529 41.55 -0.96 1.20
N GLY A 530 41.18 -1.00 2.48
CA GLY A 530 39.95 -0.43 3.03
C GLY A 530 39.97 1.08 3.11
N ARG A 531 38.83 1.70 2.79
CA ARG A 531 38.63 3.16 2.85
C ARG A 531 37.71 3.53 3.98
N SER A 532 37.72 4.81 4.36
CA SER A 532 36.72 5.32 5.30
C SER A 532 35.34 5.22 4.67
N GLY A 533 34.38 4.62 5.40
CA GLY A 533 32.99 4.46 4.96
C GLY A 533 32.68 3.17 4.18
N GLU A 534 33.68 2.52 3.59
CA GLU A 534 33.54 1.23 2.87
C GLU A 534 34.05 0.11 3.79
N LYS A 535 33.16 -0.73 4.29
CA LYS A 535 33.48 -1.79 5.26
C LYS A 535 33.55 -3.16 4.63
N GLU A 536 32.99 -3.34 3.44
CA GLU A 536 32.85 -4.64 2.83
C GLU A 536 33.19 -4.59 1.34
N VAL A 537 33.75 -5.68 0.82
CA VAL A 537 34.12 -5.80 -0.59
C VAL A 537 33.72 -7.16 -1.15
N VAL A 538 33.27 -7.15 -2.39
CA VAL A 538 33.12 -8.33 -3.25
C VAL A 538 33.95 -8.08 -4.51
N ALA A 539 34.70 -9.08 -4.97
CA ALA A 539 35.70 -8.86 -6.00
C ALA A 539 35.72 -9.99 -7.05
N LEU A 540 35.93 -9.62 -8.31
CA LEU A 540 36.09 -10.54 -9.44
C LEU A 540 37.28 -10.08 -10.30
N VAL A 541 37.97 -11.02 -10.95
CA VAL A 541 38.81 -10.73 -12.12
C VAL A 541 38.11 -11.23 -13.37
N LEU A 542 38.04 -10.39 -14.40
CA LEU A 542 37.63 -10.76 -15.75
C LEU A 542 38.85 -11.01 -16.62
N SER A 543 38.82 -12.04 -17.47
CA SER A 543 39.89 -12.37 -18.42
C SER A 543 39.31 -12.71 -19.80
N GLN A 544 40.16 -12.62 -20.82
CA GLN A 544 39.88 -13.12 -22.16
C GLN A 544 40.11 -14.64 -22.31
N SER A 545 40.71 -15.27 -21.31
CA SER A 545 40.96 -16.72 -21.27
C SER A 545 40.00 -17.45 -20.33
N PRO A 546 39.63 -18.71 -20.61
CA PRO A 546 38.79 -19.51 -19.72
C PRO A 546 39.35 -19.62 -18.29
N PRO A 547 38.50 -19.66 -17.24
CA PRO A 547 37.03 -19.61 -17.24
C PRO A 547 36.41 -18.20 -17.42
N TYR A 548 37.18 -17.20 -17.86
CA TYR A 548 36.77 -15.81 -18.15
C TYR A 548 36.39 -14.95 -16.94
N VAL A 549 35.85 -15.56 -15.88
CA VAL A 549 35.51 -14.89 -14.63
C VAL A 549 36.15 -15.64 -13.47
N TYR A 550 36.85 -14.92 -12.61
CA TYR A 550 37.55 -15.46 -11.45
C TYR A 550 37.06 -14.76 -10.19
N PRO A 551 36.13 -15.39 -9.45
CA PRO A 551 35.70 -14.87 -8.17
C PRO A 551 36.85 -14.84 -7.17
N LEU A 552 37.02 -13.70 -6.51
CA LEU A 552 38.08 -13.48 -5.53
C LEU A 552 37.52 -13.60 -4.11
N THR A 553 38.31 -14.16 -3.21
CA THR A 553 37.92 -14.42 -1.82
C THR A 553 39.16 -14.53 -0.93
N ASP A 554 39.02 -14.29 0.37
CA ASP A 554 40.00 -14.65 1.40
C ASP A 554 39.67 -16.00 2.07
N GLY A 555 38.56 -16.63 1.68
CA GLY A 555 38.07 -17.90 2.20
C GLY A 555 37.82 -18.96 1.11
N PRO A 556 36.73 -19.75 1.20
CA PRO A 556 36.44 -20.80 0.24
C PRO A 556 36.06 -20.23 -1.14
N ALA A 557 36.41 -20.98 -2.18
CA ALA A 557 36.04 -20.65 -3.56
C ALA A 557 34.52 -20.56 -3.73
N TRP A 558 34.06 -19.64 -4.57
CA TRP A 558 32.63 -19.37 -4.79
C TRP A 558 32.35 -19.08 -6.27
N THR A 559 31.06 -19.00 -6.65
CA THR A 559 30.60 -18.79 -8.02
C THR A 559 29.51 -17.73 -8.09
N LEU A 560 29.31 -17.11 -9.25
CA LEU A 560 28.29 -16.07 -9.45
C LEU A 560 26.85 -16.55 -9.17
N ALA A 561 26.59 -17.85 -9.32
CA ALA A 561 25.27 -18.45 -9.08
C ALA A 561 24.97 -18.67 -7.58
N GLY A 562 26.01 -18.80 -6.74
CA GLY A 562 25.89 -19.03 -5.31
C GLY A 562 25.76 -17.74 -4.49
N GLU A 563 25.86 -17.85 -3.18
CA GLU A 563 25.99 -16.66 -2.31
C GLU A 563 27.37 -16.01 -2.51
N PRO A 564 27.42 -14.67 -2.71
CA PRO A 564 28.68 -13.96 -2.85
C PRO A 564 29.50 -14.03 -1.57
N GLN A 565 30.81 -14.15 -1.69
CA GLN A 565 31.70 -14.01 -0.55
C GLN A 565 31.95 -12.53 -0.28
N ILE A 566 31.28 -12.01 0.76
CA ILE A 566 31.44 -10.65 1.25
C ILE A 566 32.62 -10.62 2.22
N VAL A 567 33.68 -9.91 1.85
CA VAL A 567 34.91 -9.82 2.65
C VAL A 567 34.91 -8.52 3.44
N GLN A 568 35.17 -8.63 4.75
CA GLN A 568 35.29 -7.48 5.65
C GLN A 568 36.59 -6.73 5.37
N LEU A 569 36.48 -5.42 5.19
CA LEU A 569 37.57 -4.55 4.78
C LEU A 569 37.65 -3.30 5.69
N PRO A 570 38.20 -3.42 6.91
CA PRO A 570 38.33 -2.29 7.82
C PRO A 570 39.19 -1.16 7.23
N ALA A 571 38.82 0.09 7.53
CA ALA A 571 39.54 1.27 7.05
C ALA A 571 41.05 1.21 7.39
N GLY A 572 41.89 1.47 6.39
CA GLY A 572 43.35 1.47 6.53
C GLY A 572 44.01 0.09 6.59
N LYS A 573 43.24 -1.01 6.58
CA LYS A 573 43.78 -2.37 6.48
C LYS A 573 43.74 -2.86 5.03
N SER A 574 44.66 -3.76 4.70
CA SER A 574 44.67 -4.47 3.42
C SER A 574 44.29 -5.93 3.61
N VAL A 575 43.51 -6.48 2.68
CA VAL A 575 43.12 -7.89 2.64
C VAL A 575 43.55 -8.48 1.29
N LYS A 576 44.12 -9.69 1.31
CA LYS A 576 44.56 -10.41 0.12
C LYS A 576 43.45 -11.34 -0.33
N LEU A 577 42.90 -11.07 -1.51
CA LEU A 577 41.88 -11.88 -2.15
C LEU A 577 42.51 -12.70 -3.27
N LYS A 578 42.22 -14.00 -3.31
CA LYS A 578 42.75 -14.91 -4.33
C LYS A 578 41.60 -15.59 -5.07
N ALA A 579 41.87 -16.00 -6.32
CA ALA A 579 40.97 -16.85 -7.07
C ALA A 579 41.51 -18.29 -7.15
N THR A 580 40.58 -19.23 -7.21
CA THR A 580 40.85 -20.66 -7.41
C THR A 580 39.97 -21.15 -8.56
N PRO A 581 40.53 -21.50 -9.74
CA PRO A 581 41.94 -21.44 -10.09
C PRO A 581 42.47 -20.00 -10.21
N ALA A 582 43.80 -19.84 -10.16
CA ALA A 582 44.45 -18.54 -10.31
C ALA A 582 44.14 -17.90 -11.68
N PRO A 583 44.04 -16.56 -11.77
CA PRO A 583 43.73 -15.89 -13.04
C PRO A 583 44.83 -16.11 -14.07
N VAL A 584 44.48 -16.66 -15.23
CA VAL A 584 45.39 -16.89 -16.36
C VAL A 584 45.24 -15.83 -17.46
N GLY A 585 46.30 -15.66 -18.25
CA GLY A 585 46.42 -14.65 -19.30
C GLY A 585 47.30 -13.45 -18.91
N PRO A 586 47.74 -12.64 -19.90
CA PRO A 586 48.56 -11.47 -19.64
C PRO A 586 47.78 -10.42 -18.83
N ARG A 587 48.49 -9.66 -18.00
CA ARG A 587 47.88 -8.61 -17.16
C ARG A 587 47.07 -7.60 -17.99
N SER A 588 47.55 -7.25 -19.18
CA SER A 588 46.89 -6.33 -20.11
C SER A 588 45.55 -6.83 -20.67
N SER A 589 45.20 -8.11 -20.48
CA SER A 589 43.92 -8.69 -20.92
C SER A 589 42.98 -9.03 -19.75
N ARG A 590 43.28 -8.53 -18.55
CA ARG A 590 42.50 -8.78 -17.34
C ARG A 590 42.01 -7.46 -16.74
N GLU A 591 40.83 -7.50 -16.16
CA GLU A 591 40.27 -6.38 -15.42
C GLU A 591 39.80 -6.85 -14.05
N THR A 592 40.11 -6.09 -13.00
CA THR A 592 39.62 -6.38 -11.65
C THR A 592 38.45 -5.49 -11.33
N ILE A 593 37.36 -6.09 -10.88
CA ILE A 593 36.13 -5.40 -10.50
C ILE A 593 35.93 -5.56 -9.00
N LEU A 594 35.66 -4.44 -8.33
CA LEU A 594 35.36 -4.40 -6.91
C LEU A 594 33.99 -3.78 -6.68
N TRP A 595 33.13 -4.45 -5.92
CA TRP A 595 31.91 -3.89 -5.36
C TRP A 595 32.15 -3.56 -3.89
N ARG A 596 31.80 -2.34 -3.46
CA ARG A 596 32.05 -1.87 -2.09
C ARG A 596 30.80 -1.31 -1.42
N ARG A 597 30.66 -1.50 -0.11
CA ARG A 597 29.63 -0.84 0.71
C ARG A 597 30.12 -0.49 2.09
#